data_AF-A0A1Q8YDD6-F1
#
_entry.id   AF-A0A1Q8YDD6-F1
#
_cell.length_a   1.000
_cell.length_b   1.000
_cell.length_c   1.000
_cell.angle_alpha   90.00
_cell.angle_beta   90.00
_cell.angle_gamma   90.00
#
_symmetry.space_group_name_H-M   'P 1'
#
loop_
_entity.id
_entity.type
_entity.pdbx_description
1 polymer ?
#
loop_
_entity_poly.entity_id
_entity_poly.type
_entity_poly.pdbx_seq_one_letter_code
_entity_poly.pdbx_strand_id
1 'polypeptide(L)'
;MQIQDEYVQRLVASLESLSERIARLAIGLGVRLDDQHAVQKLMDQSQIPPIATERRAALADGKMVFSAMSGDRRAAHLREELRGLLVLRYHLETVILTDNGLPLTRQIIEQAEEHLVHKGFKPGADGLDLDNFFNSK
;
A
#
# COMPACT_ATOMS: atom_id res chain seq x y z
N MET A 1 14.75 -0.34 -29.45
CA MET A 1 15.28 -0.74 -28.12
C MET A 1 15.06 0.34 -27.07
N GLN A 2 15.43 1.60 -27.32
CA GLN A 2 15.29 2.72 -26.36
C GLN A 2 13.88 2.97 -25.79
N ILE A 3 12.81 2.76 -26.57
CA ILE A 3 11.42 2.94 -26.13
C ILE A 3 11.01 1.89 -25.08
N GLN A 4 11.54 0.67 -25.19
CA GLN A 4 11.20 -0.42 -24.28
C GLN A 4 11.87 -0.21 -22.92
N ASP A 5 13.10 0.31 -22.91
CA ASP A 5 13.81 0.67 -21.68
C ASP A 5 13.10 1.80 -20.94
N GLU A 6 12.67 2.85 -21.63
CA GLU A 6 11.90 3.95 -21.00
C GLU A 6 10.57 3.47 -20.41
N TYR A 7 9.87 2.55 -21.08
CA TYR A 7 8.63 1.97 -20.58
C TYR A 7 8.86 1.17 -19.30
N VAL A 8 9.88 0.29 -19.30
CA VAL A 8 10.25 -0.50 -18.12
C VAL A 8 10.62 0.39 -16.94
N GLN A 9 11.41 1.44 -17.17
CA GLN A 9 11.76 2.40 -16.11
C GLN A 9 10.54 3.11 -15.52
N ARG A 10 9.52 3.41 -16.33
CA ARG A 10 8.26 3.97 -15.82
C ARG A 10 7.48 2.98 -14.96
N LEU A 11 7.48 1.69 -15.34
CA LEU A 11 6.83 0.64 -14.55
C LEU A 11 7.53 0.46 -13.20
N VAL A 12 8.87 0.41 -13.20
CA VAL A 12 9.68 0.35 -11.97
C VAL A 12 9.37 1.54 -11.08
N ALA A 13 9.43 2.78 -11.60
CA ALA A 13 9.15 3.98 -10.81
C ALA A 13 7.71 4.03 -10.26
N SER A 14 6.74 3.52 -11.03
CA SER A 14 5.33 3.46 -10.60
C SER A 14 5.14 2.45 -9.47
N LEU A 15 5.72 1.25 -9.60
CA LEU A 15 5.67 0.20 -8.59
C LEU A 15 6.42 0.63 -7.33
N GLU A 16 7.60 1.22 -7.47
CA GLU A 16 8.41 1.74 -6.36
C GLU A 16 7.65 2.81 -5.55
N SER A 17 7.03 3.79 -6.22
CA SER A 17 6.24 4.83 -5.57
C SER A 17 5.05 4.25 -4.79
N LEU A 18 4.38 3.26 -5.39
CA LEU A 18 3.26 2.57 -4.79
C LEU A 18 3.69 1.76 -3.56
N SER A 19 4.72 0.93 -3.69
CA SER A 19 5.26 0.11 -2.61
C SER A 19 5.85 0.95 -1.48
N GLU A 20 6.49 2.09 -1.78
CA GLU A 20 6.96 3.03 -0.76
C GLU A 20 5.78 3.56 0.07
N ARG A 21 4.67 3.94 -0.59
CA ARG A 21 3.49 4.44 0.11
C ARG A 21 2.85 3.36 0.97
N ILE A 22 2.74 2.13 0.45
CA ILE A 22 2.25 0.96 1.20
C ILE A 22 3.11 0.72 2.45
N ALA A 23 4.44 0.65 2.30
CA ALA A 23 5.35 0.44 3.41
C ALA A 23 5.24 1.53 4.49
N ARG A 24 5.20 2.81 4.08
CA ARG A 24 5.04 3.94 5.02
C ARG A 24 3.71 3.87 5.78
N LEU A 25 2.62 3.56 5.09
CA LEU A 25 1.30 3.42 5.72
C LEU A 25 1.25 2.22 6.67
N ALA A 26 1.79 1.07 6.26
CA ALA A 26 1.84 -0.12 7.09
C ALA A 26 2.62 0.11 8.39
N ILE A 27 3.81 0.72 8.28
CA ILE A 27 4.63 1.11 9.45
C ILE A 27 3.87 2.10 10.33
N GLY A 28 3.29 3.16 9.73
CA GLY A 28 2.57 4.19 10.47
C GLY A 28 1.29 3.71 11.17
N LEU A 29 0.65 2.68 10.62
CA LEU A 29 -0.57 2.06 11.17
C LEU A 29 -0.28 0.84 12.06
N GLY A 30 0.97 0.38 12.12
CA GLY A 30 1.36 -0.86 12.81
C GLY A 30 0.76 -2.13 12.19
N VAL A 31 0.50 -2.12 10.89
CA VAL A 31 -0.02 -3.28 10.17
C VAL A 31 1.15 -4.15 9.69
N ARG A 32 1.09 -5.42 10.05
CA ARG A 32 2.04 -6.45 9.63
C ARG A 32 1.61 -7.03 8.29
N LEU A 33 2.22 -6.56 7.20
CA LEU A 33 1.89 -7.05 5.86
C LEU A 33 2.53 -8.41 5.54
N ASP A 34 3.48 -8.86 6.37
CA ASP A 34 4.09 -10.20 6.35
C ASP A 34 3.18 -11.29 6.94
N ASP A 35 2.07 -10.90 7.57
CA ASP A 35 1.11 -11.81 8.19
C ASP A 35 -0.22 -11.81 7.43
N GLN A 36 -0.53 -12.93 6.77
CA GLN A 36 -1.76 -13.10 6.01
C GLN A 36 -3.03 -12.83 6.83
N HIS A 37 -3.04 -13.15 8.12
CA HIS A 37 -4.19 -12.85 8.98
C HIS A 37 -4.36 -11.35 9.24
N ALA A 38 -3.26 -10.62 9.37
CA ALA A 38 -3.29 -9.17 9.53
C ALA A 38 -3.74 -8.47 8.24
N VAL A 39 -3.30 -8.95 7.08
CA VAL A 39 -3.77 -8.49 5.77
C VAL A 39 -5.27 -8.80 5.61
N GLN A 40 -5.71 -10.03 5.90
CA GLN A 40 -7.13 -10.39 5.81
C GLN A 40 -7.99 -9.51 6.72
N LYS A 41 -7.56 -9.30 7.97
CA LYS A 41 -8.24 -8.41 8.91
C LYS A 41 -8.31 -6.97 8.41
N LEU A 42 -7.25 -6.48 7.77
CA LEU A 42 -7.26 -5.16 7.13
C LEU A 42 -8.27 -5.12 5.98
N MET A 43 -8.33 -6.16 5.15
CA MET A 43 -9.25 -6.25 4.01
C MET A 43 -10.72 -6.35 4.44
N ASP A 44 -11.00 -7.08 5.52
CA ASP A 44 -12.35 -7.31 6.06
C ASP A 44 -12.92 -6.13 6.84
N GLN A 45 -12.10 -5.17 7.24
CA GLN A 45 -12.56 -3.97 7.94
C GLN A 45 -13.41 -3.10 7.01
N SER A 46 -14.72 -3.22 7.16
CA SER A 46 -15.70 -2.39 6.47
C SER A 46 -15.55 -0.91 6.83
N GLN A 47 -15.79 -0.07 5.82
CA GLN A 47 -15.72 1.38 5.85
C GLN A 47 -16.46 1.95 7.07
N ILE A 48 -15.80 2.84 7.83
CA ILE A 48 -16.52 3.72 8.75
C ILE A 48 -17.44 4.60 7.89
N PRO A 49 -18.77 4.61 8.11
CA PRO A 49 -19.68 5.35 7.26
C PRO A 49 -19.27 6.83 7.19
N PRO A 50 -19.30 7.46 6.00
CA PRO A 50 -19.08 8.88 5.89
C PRO A 50 -20.17 9.60 6.67
N ILE A 51 -19.80 10.31 7.73
CA ILE A 51 -20.77 11.09 8.48
C ILE A 51 -21.21 12.25 7.59
N ALA A 52 -22.46 12.17 7.13
CA ALA A 52 -23.18 13.29 6.58
C ALA A 52 -23.25 14.40 7.65
N THR A 53 -22.49 15.47 7.42
CA THR A 53 -22.83 16.82 7.92
C THR A 53 -22.87 17.01 9.45
N GLU A 54 -21.73 16.87 10.15
CA GLU A 54 -21.54 17.45 11.50
C GLU A 54 -21.32 18.99 11.44
N ARG A 55 -22.20 19.74 10.76
CA ARG A 55 -22.05 21.21 10.71
C ARG A 55 -22.74 21.98 11.84
N ARG A 56 -23.51 21.35 12.74
CA ARG A 56 -24.21 22.07 13.82
C ARG A 56 -24.53 21.20 15.04
N ALA A 57 -23.53 20.79 15.81
CA ALA A 57 -23.77 20.44 17.21
C ALA A 57 -22.46 20.57 18.00
N ALA A 58 -22.54 21.19 19.17
CA ALA A 58 -21.47 21.34 20.17
C ALA A 58 -20.51 22.53 20.01
N LEU A 59 -21.08 23.75 20.00
CA LEU A 59 -20.56 24.81 20.87
C LEU A 59 -20.88 24.42 22.32
N ALA A 60 -19.96 23.72 23.01
CA ALA A 60 -19.76 23.73 24.47
C ALA A 60 -18.75 22.63 24.84
N ASP A 61 -17.61 23.02 25.42
CA ASP A 61 -16.67 22.18 26.22
C ASP A 61 -15.89 21.00 25.58
N GLY A 62 -15.80 20.91 24.25
CA GLY A 62 -15.29 19.71 23.56
C GLY A 62 -13.78 19.53 23.33
N LYS A 63 -12.84 20.27 23.93
CA LYS A 63 -11.46 20.32 23.39
C LYS A 63 -10.68 18.98 23.40
N MET A 64 -11.00 18.05 24.31
CA MET A 64 -10.36 16.71 24.38
C MET A 64 -11.02 15.66 23.47
N VAL A 65 -12.37 15.65 23.38
CA VAL A 65 -13.12 14.62 22.63
C VAL A 65 -12.93 14.78 21.12
N PHE A 66 -12.87 16.03 20.63
CA PHE A 66 -12.67 16.31 19.20
C PHE A 66 -11.28 15.86 18.69
N SER A 67 -10.23 15.92 19.53
CA SER A 67 -8.88 15.54 19.12
C SER A 67 -8.72 14.02 18.98
N ALA A 68 -9.33 13.24 19.89
CA ALA A 68 -9.35 11.78 19.81
C ALA A 68 -10.16 11.28 18.60
N MET A 69 -11.35 11.85 18.37
CA MET A 69 -12.17 11.53 17.19
C MET A 69 -11.47 11.88 15.87
N SER A 70 -10.69 12.96 15.83
CA SER A 70 -9.89 13.34 14.65
C SER A 70 -8.77 12.34 14.35
N GLY A 71 -8.11 11.80 15.40
CA GLY A 71 -7.08 10.76 15.27
C GLY A 71 -7.64 9.46 14.71
N ASP A 72 -8.77 8.99 15.24
CA ASP A 72 -9.43 7.77 14.77
C ASP A 72 -9.92 7.89 13.32
N ARG A 73 -10.49 9.05 12.95
CA ARG A 73 -10.89 9.34 11.56
C ARG A 73 -9.68 9.31 10.61
N ARG A 74 -8.56 9.93 11.00
CA ARG A 74 -7.33 9.92 10.20
C ARG A 74 -6.81 8.48 10.03
N ALA A 75 -6.75 7.71 11.11
CA ALA A 75 -6.31 6.31 11.05
C ALA A 75 -7.23 5.47 10.15
N ALA A 76 -8.55 5.69 10.18
CA ALA A 76 -9.49 5.02 9.29
C ALA A 76 -9.26 5.37 7.81
N HIS A 77 -9.05 6.64 7.49
CA HIS A 77 -8.72 7.06 6.12
C HIS A 77 -7.41 6.45 5.62
N LEU A 78 -6.37 6.42 6.47
CA LEU A 78 -5.08 5.82 6.11
C LEU A 78 -5.19 4.29 5.92
N ARG A 79 -6.05 3.61 6.69
CA ARG A 79 -6.34 2.17 6.47
C ARG A 79 -7.05 1.95 5.15
N GLU A 80 -8.03 2.78 4.81
CA GLU A 80 -8.73 2.69 3.52
C GLU A 80 -7.78 2.96 2.35
N GLU A 81 -6.91 3.95 2.49
CA GLU A 81 -5.85 4.20 1.51
C GLU A 81 -4.94 2.97 1.36
N LEU A 82 -4.44 2.39 2.46
CA LEU A 82 -3.59 1.21 2.42
C LEU A 82 -4.28 0.03 1.70
N ARG A 83 -5.56 -0.23 1.99
CA ARG A 83 -6.35 -1.25 1.30
C ARG A 83 -6.43 -1.00 -0.20
N GLY A 84 -6.77 0.23 -0.59
CA GLY A 84 -6.85 0.63 -1.99
C GLY A 84 -5.53 0.45 -2.73
N LEU A 85 -4.41 0.81 -2.10
CA LEU A 85 -3.08 0.68 -2.69
C LEU A 85 -2.63 -0.79 -2.83
N LEU A 86 -2.95 -1.65 -1.87
CA LEU A 86 -2.69 -3.10 -1.99
C LEU A 86 -3.44 -3.70 -3.19
N VAL A 87 -4.72 -3.36 -3.36
CA VAL A 87 -5.52 -3.80 -4.52
C VAL A 87 -4.96 -3.25 -5.83
N LEU A 88 -4.57 -1.97 -5.85
CA LEU A 88 -3.96 -1.35 -7.02
C LEU A 88 -2.64 -2.02 -7.39
N ARG A 89 -1.81 -2.37 -6.41
CA ARG A 89 -0.53 -3.05 -6.64
C ARG A 89 -0.75 -4.41 -7.28
N TYR A 90 -1.66 -5.21 -6.72
CA TYR A 90 -2.03 -6.51 -7.29
C TYR A 90 -2.51 -6.39 -8.74
N HIS A 91 -3.34 -5.38 -9.04
CA HIS A 91 -3.79 -5.13 -10.41
C HIS A 91 -2.62 -4.76 -11.34
N LEU A 92 -1.74 -3.85 -10.89
CA LEU A 92 -0.56 -3.43 -11.66
C LEU A 92 0.36 -4.61 -11.97
N GLU A 93 0.69 -5.43 -10.96
CA GLU A 93 1.51 -6.64 -11.10
C GLU A 93 0.88 -7.61 -12.10
N THR A 94 -0.44 -7.79 -12.03
CA THR A 94 -1.20 -8.65 -12.96
C THR A 94 -1.12 -8.14 -14.40
N VAL A 95 -1.27 -6.83 -14.62
CA VAL A 95 -1.16 -6.21 -15.94
C VAL A 95 0.26 -6.34 -16.48
N ILE A 96 1.28 -6.03 -15.68
CA ILE A 96 2.69 -6.16 -16.08
C ILE A 96 3.00 -7.61 -16.47
N LEU A 97 2.55 -8.58 -15.67
CA LEU A 97 2.70 -10.01 -15.94
C LEU A 97 2.01 -10.45 -17.24
N THR A 98 0.78 -9.98 -17.48
CA THR A 98 0.00 -10.34 -18.66
C THR A 98 0.62 -9.76 -19.93
N ASP A 99 1.10 -8.52 -19.88
CA ASP A 99 1.60 -7.80 -21.06
C ASP A 99 3.06 -8.15 -21.40
N ASN A 100 3.87 -8.48 -20.40
CA ASN A 100 5.33 -8.62 -20.56
C ASN A 100 5.88 -10.00 -20.21
N GLY A 101 5.08 -10.86 -19.58
CA GLY A 101 5.48 -12.18 -19.13
C GLY A 101 6.37 -12.16 -17.88
N LEU A 102 6.54 -13.34 -17.29
CA LEU A 102 7.20 -13.53 -16.00
C LEU A 102 8.64 -12.99 -15.91
N PRO A 103 9.53 -13.16 -16.91
CA PRO A 103 10.92 -12.71 -16.77
C PRO A 103 11.05 -11.19 -16.57
N LEU A 104 10.30 -10.41 -17.35
CA LEU A 104 10.35 -8.95 -17.25
C LEU A 104 9.63 -8.46 -15.99
N THR A 105 8.51 -9.07 -15.62
CA THR A 105 7.83 -8.77 -14.36
C THR A 105 8.73 -9.00 -13.17
N ARG A 106 9.47 -10.12 -13.14
CA ARG A 106 10.44 -10.39 -12.09
C ARG A 106 11.48 -9.28 -11.98
N GLN A 107 12.10 -8.91 -13.10
CA GLN A 107 13.10 -7.85 -13.12
C GLN A 107 12.54 -6.51 -12.62
N ILE A 108 11.32 -6.13 -13.02
CA ILE A 108 10.68 -4.88 -12.59
C ILE A 108 10.43 -4.86 -11.08
N ILE A 109 9.88 -5.95 -10.55
CA ILE A 109 9.55 -6.06 -9.12
C ILE A 109 10.83 -6.10 -8.27
N GLU A 110 11.84 -6.88 -8.69
CA GLU A 110 13.13 -6.94 -8.00
C GLU A 110 13.83 -5.57 -7.97
N GLN A 111 13.82 -4.82 -9.07
CA GLN A 111 14.39 -3.47 -9.12
C GLN A 111 13.65 -2.48 -8.22
N ALA A 112 12.31 -2.53 -8.21
CA ALA A 112 11.51 -1.68 -7.33
C ALA A 112 11.80 -1.98 -5.85
N GLU A 113 11.93 -3.26 -5.49
CA GLU A 113 12.27 -3.68 -4.12
C GLU A 113 13.69 -3.24 -3.71
N GLU A 114 14.67 -3.39 -4.60
CA GLU A 114 16.05 -2.95 -4.36
C GLU A 114 16.11 -1.43 -4.08
N HIS A 115 15.32 -0.63 -4.80
CA HIS A 115 15.19 0.80 -4.54
C HIS A 115 14.58 1.12 -3.16
N LEU A 116 13.61 0.34 -2.69
CA LEU A 116 13.04 0.51 -1.34
C LEU A 116 14.08 0.19 -0.26
N VAL A 117 14.84 -0.89 -0.45
CA VAL A 117 15.94 -1.23 0.45
C VAL A 117 16.97 -0.10 0.50
N HIS A 118 17.33 0.49 -0.64
CA HIS A 118 18.20 1.66 -0.69
C HIS A 118 17.63 2.90 0.01
N LYS A 119 16.31 3.06 0.04
CA LYS A 119 15.62 4.10 0.82
C LYS A 119 15.53 3.80 2.33
N GLY A 120 16.03 2.64 2.77
CA GLY A 120 16.08 2.24 4.18
C GLY A 120 14.86 1.46 4.66
N PHE A 121 13.99 1.00 3.74
CA PHE A 121 12.96 0.03 4.09
C PHE A 121 13.57 -1.36 4.29
N LYS A 122 12.94 -2.17 5.14
CA LYS A 122 13.31 -3.59 5.26
C LYS A 122 12.79 -4.34 4.03
N PRO A 123 13.46 -5.43 3.60
CA PRO A 123 12.91 -6.32 2.58
C PRO A 123 11.48 -6.76 2.94
N GLY A 124 10.55 -6.64 1.99
CA GLY A 124 9.13 -6.95 2.16
C GLY A 124 8.36 -6.02 3.09
N ALA A 125 8.87 -4.80 3.36
CA ALA A 125 8.16 -3.82 4.21
C ALA A 125 6.80 -3.38 3.62
N ASP A 126 6.62 -3.54 2.32
CA ASP A 126 5.36 -3.32 1.63
C ASP A 126 4.48 -4.59 1.57
N GLY A 127 4.91 -5.69 2.20
CA GLY A 127 4.23 -6.99 2.19
C GLY A 127 4.54 -7.87 0.99
N LEU A 128 5.50 -7.51 0.14
CA LEU A 128 5.93 -8.35 -0.97
C LEU A 128 7.15 -9.19 -0.58
N ASP A 129 6.97 -10.50 -0.50
CA ASP A 129 8.05 -11.46 -0.30
C ASP A 129 8.42 -12.07 -1.65
N LEU A 130 9.54 -11.65 -2.23
CA LEU A 130 9.98 -12.07 -3.57
C LEU A 130 10.15 -13.59 -3.70
N ASP A 131 10.64 -14.25 -2.63
CA ASP A 131 10.88 -15.69 -2.66
C ASP A 131 9.56 -16.44 -2.74
N ASN A 132 8.60 -16.06 -1.89
CA ASN A 132 7.26 -16.64 -1.90
C ASN A 132 6.47 -16.26 -3.16
N PHE A 133 6.66 -15.03 -3.67
CA PHE A 133 5.93 -14.50 -4.81
C PHE A 133 6.28 -15.21 -6.12
N PHE A 134 7.57 -15.51 -6.36
CA PHE A 134 7.99 -16.16 -7.61
C PHE A 134 8.22 -17.67 -7.51
N ASN A 135 8.45 -18.21 -6.31
CA ASN A 135 8.82 -19.61 -6.13
C ASN A 135 7.74 -20.45 -5.43
N SER A 136 6.56 -19.88 -5.14
CA SER A 136 5.41 -20.69 -4.70
C SER A 136 5.08 -21.75 -5.75
N LYS A 137 5.26 -23.01 -5.36
CA LYS A 137 4.97 -24.21 -6.16
C LYS A 137 3.49 -24.57 -6.11
#